data_AF-A0A0C6WKU1-F1
#
_entry.id   AF-A0A0C6WKU1-F1
#
_cell.length_a   1.000
_cell.length_b   1.000
_cell.length_c   1.000
_cell.angle_alpha   90.00
_cell.angle_beta   90.00
_cell.angle_gamma   90.00
#
_symmetry.space_group_name_H-M   'P 1'
#
loop_
_entity.id
_entity.type
_entity.pdbx_description
1 polymer ?
#
loop_
_entity_poly.entity_id
_entity_poly.type
_entity_poly.pdbx_seq_one_letter_code
_entity_poly.pdbx_strand_id
1 'polypeptide(L)' 'NLAWLRSQIGIVSQEPILFDRSIAENIAYGDNSREVSMDEVIAAARSANIHQFIASLPDGYETNVGEKGAQLSGGQKQ' A
#
# COMPACT_ATOMS: atom_id res chain seq x y z
N ASN A 1 25.41 1.80 6.57
CA ASN A 1 25.32 1.67 5.09
C ASN A 1 24.20 0.76 4.59
N LEU A 2 23.95 -0.42 5.19
CA LEU A 2 22.94 -1.35 4.67
C LEU A 2 21.49 -0.80 4.68
N ALA A 3 21.09 -0.08 5.72
CA ALA A 3 19.76 0.53 5.81
C ALA A 3 19.55 1.60 4.73
N TRP A 4 20.54 2.48 4.51
CA TRP A 4 20.51 3.48 3.45
C TRP A 4 20.40 2.84 2.06
N LEU A 5 21.17 1.79 1.78
CA LEU A 5 21.08 1.09 0.50
C LEU A 5 19.68 0.54 0.25
N ARG A 6 19.07 -0.08 1.26
CA ARG A 6 17.71 -0.64 1.15
C ARG A 6 16.65 0.43 0.96
N SER A 7 16.85 1.64 1.49
CA SER A 7 15.90 2.74 1.30
C SER A 7 15.91 3.33 -0.12
N GLN A 8 16.90 2.97 -0.95
CA GLN A 8 16.98 3.37 -2.36
C GLN A 8 16.35 2.33 -3.31
N ILE A 9 15.83 1.21 -2.78
CA ILE A 9 15.37 0.07 -3.58
C ILE A 9 13.88 -0.17 -3.31
N GLY A 10 13.06 -0.14 -4.38
CA GLY A 10 11.69 -0.67 -4.36
C GLY A 10 11.67 -2.14 -4.79
N ILE A 11 10.88 -2.96 -4.12
CA ILE A 11 10.72 -4.39 -4.43
C ILE A 11 9.23 -4.73 -4.57
N VAL A 12 8.91 -5.53 -5.58
CA VAL A 12 7.57 -6.11 -5.79
C VAL A 12 7.74 -7.62 -5.93
N SER A 13 7.08 -8.38 -5.08
CA SER A 13 7.10 -9.85 -5.08
C SER A 13 5.97 -10.41 -5.96
N GLN A 14 6.15 -11.62 -6.51
CA GLN A 14 5.10 -12.29 -7.28
C GLN A 14 3.83 -12.53 -6.45
N GLU A 15 4.01 -12.93 -5.18
CA GLU A 15 2.96 -13.04 -4.17
C GLU A 15 3.16 -11.93 -3.12
N PRO A 16 2.61 -10.72 -3.34
CA PRO A 16 2.72 -9.64 -2.36
C PRO A 16 1.93 -9.99 -1.09
N ILE A 17 2.54 -9.70 0.06
CA ILE A 17 1.94 -9.88 1.38
C ILE A 17 1.60 -8.50 1.92
N LEU A 18 0.33 -8.29 2.25
CA LEU A 18 -0.14 -7.11 2.97
C LEU A 18 -0.28 -7.42 4.46
N PHE A 19 -0.09 -6.41 5.28
CA PHE A 19 -0.36 -6.49 6.72
C PHE A 19 -1.86 -6.32 6.99
N ASP A 20 -2.35 -6.95 8.06
CA ASP A 20 -3.73 -6.79 8.56
C ASP A 20 -3.90 -5.38 9.16
N ARG A 21 -4.03 -4.40 8.27
CA ARG A 21 -4.06 -2.95 8.49
C ARG A 21 -4.87 -2.29 7.37
N SER A 22 -5.13 -1.00 7.49
CA SER A 22 -5.78 -0.23 6.43
C SER A 22 -4.97 -0.23 5.12
N ILE A 23 -5.65 0.04 4.00
CA ILE A 23 -4.98 0.25 2.71
C ILE A 23 -4.01 1.44 2.80
N ALA A 24 -4.38 2.53 3.49
CA ALA A 24 -3.52 3.67 3.71
C ALA A 24 -2.20 3.29 4.39
N GLU A 25 -2.28 2.53 5.49
CA GLU A 25 -1.10 2.09 6.24
C GLU A 25 -0.19 1.17 5.42
N ASN A 26 -0.77 0.26 4.62
CA ASN A 26 0.02 -0.62 3.75
C ASN A 26 0.76 0.17 2.66
N ILE A 27 0.16 1.22 2.09
CA ILE A 27 0.83 2.11 1.12
C ILE A 27 1.91 2.95 1.82
N ALA A 28 1.58 3.56 2.96
CA ALA A 28 2.50 4.39 3.73
C ALA A 28 3.74 3.61 4.21
N TYR A 29 3.61 2.30 4.44
CA TYR A 29 4.71 1.41 4.83
C TYR A 29 5.87 1.36 3.80
N GLY A 30 5.65 1.85 2.58
CA GLY A 30 6.71 2.04 1.58
C GLY A 30 7.83 2.99 2.02
N ASP A 31 7.56 3.90 2.96
CA ASP A 31 8.55 4.79 3.57
C ASP A 31 8.38 4.85 5.10
N ASN A 32 9.26 4.14 5.81
CA ASN A 32 9.26 4.07 7.27
C ASN A 32 10.18 5.13 7.93
N SER A 33 10.76 6.04 7.15
CA SER A 33 11.69 7.06 7.67
C SER A 33 11.00 8.33 8.16
N ARG A 34 9.73 8.52 7.81
CA ARG A 34 8.91 9.70 8.10
C ARG A 34 7.43 9.31 8.15
N GLU A 35 6.60 10.24 8.60
CA GLU A 35 5.16 10.13 8.39
C GLU A 35 4.82 10.47 6.93
N VAL A 36 4.08 9.57 6.28
CA VAL A 36 3.60 9.75 4.90
C VAL A 36 2.22 10.39 4.95
N SER A 37 2.06 11.52 4.25
CA SER A 37 0.79 12.23 4.22
C SER A 37 -0.26 11.49 3.39
N MET A 38 -1.54 11.72 3.70
CA MET A 38 -2.64 11.11 2.92
C MET A 38 -2.62 11.54 1.44
N ASP A 39 -2.17 12.76 1.14
CA ASP A 39 -2.05 13.23 -0.24
C ASP A 39 -1.00 12.41 -1.04
N GLU A 40 0.11 12.04 -0.40
CA GLU A 40 1.13 11.17 -1.01
C GLU A 40 0.63 9.74 -1.19
N VAL A 41 -0.12 9.21 -0.21
CA VAL A 41 -0.79 7.91 -0.32
C VAL A 41 -1.75 7.89 -1.51
N ILE A 42 -2.57 8.94 -1.68
CA ILE A 42 -3.50 9.08 -2.80
C ILE A 42 -2.73 9.20 -4.13
N ALA A 43 -1.66 10.00 -4.16
CA ALA A 43 -0.83 10.15 -5.36
C ALA A 43 -0.16 8.83 -5.79
N ALA A 44 0.35 8.05 -4.84
CA ALA A 44 0.91 6.72 -5.09
C ALA A 44 -0.17 5.75 -5.64
N ALA A 45 -1.35 5.71 -5.00
CA ALA A 45 -2.47 4.89 -5.44
C ALA A 45 -3.00 5.27 -6.84
N ARG A 46 -2.99 6.56 -7.20
CA ARG A 46 -3.33 7.01 -8.57
C ARG A 46 -2.28 6.56 -9.57
N SER A 47 -1.00 6.67 -9.21
CA SER A 47 0.11 6.25 -10.07
C SER A 47 0.11 4.73 -10.32
N ALA A 48 -0.32 3.95 -9.33
CA ALA A 48 -0.55 2.50 -9.43
C ALA A 48 -1.92 2.13 -10.05
N ASN A 49 -2.71 3.10 -10.50
CA ASN A 49 -4.03 2.91 -11.12
C ASN A 49 -5.05 2.15 -10.24
N ILE A 50 -4.89 2.17 -8.91
CA ILE A 50 -5.76 1.48 -7.94
C ILE A 50 -6.71 2.44 -7.22
N HIS A 51 -6.48 3.76 -7.31
CA HIS A 51 -7.27 4.77 -6.60
C HIS A 51 -8.79 4.65 -6.82
N GLN A 52 -9.25 4.44 -8.06
CA GLN A 52 -10.69 4.35 -8.34
C GLN A 52 -11.33 3.15 -7.65
N PHE A 53 -10.61 2.04 -7.56
CA PHE A 53 -11.07 0.88 -6.81
C PHE A 53 -11.15 1.20 -5.31
N ILE A 54 -10.08 1.75 -4.72
CA ILE A 54 -10.05 2.10 -3.30
C ILE A 54 -11.19 3.08 -2.97
N ALA A 55 -11.36 4.13 -3.76
CA ALA A 55 -12.42 5.13 -3.57
C ALA A 55 -13.84 4.58 -3.73
N SER A 56 -14.01 3.41 -4.37
CA SER A 56 -15.31 2.73 -4.48
C SER A 56 -15.67 1.86 -3.27
N LEU A 57 -14.70 1.58 -2.39
CA LEU A 57 -14.94 0.81 -1.18
C LEU A 57 -15.71 1.65 -0.15
N PRO A 58 -16.58 1.04 0.68
CA PRO A 58 -17.36 1.76 1.70
C PRO A 58 -16.51 2.62 2.63
N ASP A 59 -15.35 2.09 3.05
CA ASP A 59 -14.43 2.76 3.98
C ASP A 59 -13.23 3.41 3.25
N GLY A 60 -13.19 3.34 1.92
CA GLY A 60 -12.13 3.91 1.12
C GLY A 60 -10.73 3.40 1.53
N TYR A 61 -9.83 4.34 1.81
CA TYR A 61 -8.46 4.08 2.26
C TYR A 61 -8.37 3.49 3.68
N GLU A 62 -9.41 3.66 4.50
CA GLU A 62 -9.51 3.08 5.84
C GLU A 62 -9.97 1.61 5.81
N THR A 63 -10.31 1.08 4.63
CA THR A 63 -10.67 -0.33 4.48
C THR A 63 -9.52 -1.21 4.98
N ASN A 64 -9.79 -2.06 5.96
CA ASN A 64 -8.81 -3.05 6.41
C ASN A 64 -8.72 -4.20 5.39
N VAL A 65 -7.51 -4.53 4.95
CA VAL A 65 -7.26 -5.59 3.96
C VAL A 65 -7.37 -7.01 4.54
N GLY A 66 -7.36 -7.13 5.88
CA GLY A 66 -7.43 -8.41 6.60
C GLY A 66 -6.13 -9.22 6.52
N GLU A 67 -6.14 -10.44 7.09
CA GLU A 67 -4.97 -11.32 7.08
C GLU A 67 -4.46 -11.58 5.64
N LYS A 68 -3.22 -11.15 5.36
CA LYS A 68 -2.55 -11.27 4.05
C LYS A 68 -3.34 -10.66 2.87
N GLY A 69 -4.18 -9.66 3.14
CA GLY A 69 -5.00 -9.03 2.11
C GLY A 69 -6.09 -9.95 1.53
N ALA A 70 -6.60 -10.92 2.30
CA ALA A 70 -7.56 -11.92 1.81
C ALA A 70 -8.80 -11.33 1.09
N GLN A 71 -9.13 -10.05 1.33
CA GLN A 71 -10.26 -9.36 0.71
C GLN A 71 -9.95 -8.75 -0.66
N LEU A 72 -8.72 -8.85 -1.15
CA LEU A 72 -8.28 -8.31 -2.44
C LEU A 72 -7.95 -9.42 -3.44
N SER A 73 -8.30 -9.22 -4.71
CA SER A 73 -7.82 -10.07 -5.81
C SER A 73 -6.30 -9.91 -6.00
N GLY A 74 -5.66 -10.88 -6.65
CA GLY A 74 -4.22 -10.83 -6.90
C GLY A 74 -3.75 -9.55 -7.62
N GLY A 75 -4.51 -9.07 -8.60
CA GLY A 75 -4.21 -7.83 -9.32
C GLY A 75 -4.47 -6.54 -8.51
N GLN A 76 -5.26 -6.60 -7.44
CA GLN A 76 -5.45 -5.47 -6.52
C GLN A 76 -4.37 -5.42 -5.43
N LYS A 77 -3.70 -6.54 -5.15
CA LYS A 77 -2.57 -6.60 -4.22
C LYS A 77 -1.24 -6.19 -4.86
N GLN A 78 -1.11 -6.36 -6.18
CA GLN A 78 0.04 -5.94 -6.98
C GLN A 78 -0.01 -4.45 -7.26
#